data_AF-A0AAW0CI80-F1
#
_entry.id   AF-A0AAW0CI80-F1
#
_cell.length_a   1.000
_cell.length_b   1.000
_cell.length_c   1.000
_cell.angle_alpha   90.00
_cell.angle_beta   90.00
_cell.angle_gamma   90.00
#
_symmetry.space_group_name_H-M   'P 1'
#
loop_
_entity.id
_entity.type
_entity.pdbx_description
1 polymer ?
#
loop_
_entity_poly.entity_id
_entity_poly.type
_entity_poly.pdbx_seq_one_letter_code
_entity_poly.pdbx_strand_id
1 'polypeptide(L)'
;MAEPRPYSTKVKTARNILTTISHCSSPFISTFLLIHLSAPVLANLGGSSLSGQVMILGREYYQTPFGEAFLVLGPMALHSLSGVAKRLLDTIFPPTASMPASSLVEGQKNEPPKKAKRRWPSLLTLTAYPLIPLFTLHFITHRGIPASPASPLHSSELDFEFVKFHLQHYPKLSWFLYGSLLALTLIHGVEGAVVVWNRYYPSVLGRLKQSGKAKWTRLAAMLVGVAGPVVSGMWMISRELPMVFPDMLKRFERVLSIVYRV
;
A
#
# COMPACT_ATOMS: atom_id res chain seq x y z
N MET A 1 -4.68 -32.18 -30.70
CA MET A 1 -4.61 -31.31 -29.51
C MET A 1 -3.61 -30.20 -29.79
N ALA A 2 -3.97 -28.94 -29.62
CA ALA A 2 -3.06 -27.83 -29.90
C ALA A 2 -1.97 -27.76 -28.83
N GLU A 3 -0.70 -27.67 -29.25
CA GLU A 3 0.43 -27.50 -28.32
C GLU A 3 0.26 -26.23 -27.47
N PRO A 4 0.65 -26.27 -26.18
CA PRO A 4 0.67 -25.09 -25.33
C PRO A 4 1.68 -24.09 -25.90
N ARG A 5 1.18 -23.02 -26.53
CA ARG A 5 2.05 -21.98 -27.06
C ARG A 5 2.66 -21.18 -25.90
N PRO A 6 3.98 -21.03 -25.79
CA PRO A 6 4.54 -20.06 -24.84
C PRO A 6 3.98 -18.67 -25.13
N TYR A 7 4.01 -17.78 -24.14
CA TYR A 7 3.76 -16.36 -24.38
C TYR A 7 4.48 -15.89 -25.62
N SER A 8 3.80 -15.10 -26.46
CA SER A 8 4.52 -14.40 -27.53
C SER A 8 5.64 -13.56 -26.92
N THR A 9 6.76 -13.44 -27.63
CA THR A 9 7.92 -12.66 -27.17
C THR A 9 7.51 -11.25 -26.72
N LYS A 10 6.55 -10.63 -27.43
CA LYS A 10 5.99 -9.32 -27.10
C LYS A 10 5.31 -9.30 -25.72
N VAL A 11 4.46 -10.28 -25.41
CA VAL A 11 3.74 -10.36 -24.13
C VAL A 11 4.71 -10.62 -22.97
N LYS A 12 5.70 -11.49 -23.18
CA LYS A 12 6.78 -11.72 -22.20
C LYS A 12 7.57 -10.45 -21.92
N THR A 13 7.94 -9.69 -22.95
CA THR A 13 8.66 -8.41 -22.82
C THR A 13 7.82 -7.38 -22.07
N ALA A 14 6.55 -7.18 -22.46
CA ALA A 14 5.65 -6.26 -21.78
C ALA A 14 5.51 -6.59 -20.27
N ARG A 15 5.30 -7.86 -19.94
CA ARG A 15 5.20 -8.32 -18.55
C ARG A 15 6.49 -8.07 -17.75
N ASN A 16 7.66 -8.23 -18.38
CA ASN A 16 8.94 -7.93 -17.75
C ASN A 16 9.09 -6.43 -17.49
N ILE A 17 8.76 -5.57 -18.46
CA ILE A 17 8.79 -4.11 -18.31
C ILE A 17 7.89 -3.67 -17.15
N LEU A 18 6.63 -4.13 -17.12
CA LEU A 18 5.70 -3.81 -16.04
C LEU A 18 6.20 -4.31 -14.68
N THR A 19 6.89 -5.45 -14.64
CA THR A 19 7.51 -5.95 -13.40
C THR A 19 8.63 -5.03 -12.92
N THR A 20 9.49 -4.60 -13.84
CA THR A 20 10.57 -3.66 -13.53
C THR A 20 10.00 -2.32 -13.03
N ILE A 21 8.98 -1.77 -13.69
CA ILE A 21 8.33 -0.52 -13.26
C ILE A 21 7.79 -0.64 -11.82
N SER A 22 7.08 -1.72 -11.50
CA SER A 22 6.57 -1.98 -10.15
C SER A 22 7.70 -2.09 -9.11
N HIS A 23 8.78 -2.79 -9.44
CA HIS A 23 9.90 -2.96 -8.52
C HIS A 23 10.71 -1.67 -8.32
N CYS A 24 10.99 -0.93 -9.41
CA CYS A 24 11.75 0.32 -9.34
C CYS A 24 10.99 1.45 -8.62
N SER A 25 9.66 1.45 -8.66
CA SER A 25 8.83 2.41 -7.90
C SER A 25 8.72 2.05 -6.41
N SER A 26 8.97 0.80 -6.01
CA SER A 26 8.77 0.35 -4.64
C SER A 26 9.67 1.06 -3.61
N PRO A 27 10.98 1.31 -3.85
CA PRO A 27 11.83 2.05 -2.92
C PRO A 27 11.31 3.46 -2.60
N PHE A 28 10.77 4.19 -3.57
CA PHE A 28 10.21 5.52 -3.35
C PHE A 28 8.99 5.47 -2.41
N ILE A 29 8.10 4.50 -2.64
CA ILE A 29 6.93 4.26 -1.78
C ILE A 29 7.38 3.88 -0.37
N SER A 30 8.39 3.00 -0.24
CA SER A 30 8.94 2.60 1.07
C SER A 30 9.54 3.78 1.83
N THR A 31 10.30 4.64 1.15
CA THR A 31 10.88 5.85 1.75
C THR A 31 9.78 6.83 2.18
N PHE A 32 8.77 7.05 1.33
CA PHE A 32 7.61 7.86 1.69
C PHE A 32 6.90 7.29 2.94
N LEU A 33 6.63 5.98 2.97
CA LEU A 33 5.99 5.34 4.12
C LEU A 33 6.83 5.46 5.40
N LEU A 34 8.15 5.33 5.31
CA LEU A 34 9.04 5.49 6.47
C LEU A 34 8.91 6.89 7.07
N ILE A 35 9.00 7.93 6.23
CA ILE A 35 8.87 9.33 6.66
C ILE A 35 7.44 9.58 7.17
N HIS A 36 6.43 9.14 6.43
CA HIS A 36 5.02 9.36 6.74
C HIS A 36 4.59 8.71 8.07
N LEU A 37 5.03 7.47 8.32
CA LEU A 37 4.71 6.74 9.56
C LEU A 37 5.53 7.23 10.77
N SER A 38 6.62 7.97 10.58
CA SER A 38 7.38 8.55 11.71
C SER A 38 6.55 9.52 12.54
N ALA A 39 5.68 10.33 11.90
CA ALA A 39 4.85 11.30 12.57
C ALA A 39 3.87 10.68 13.58
N PRO A 40 3.03 9.69 13.22
CA PRO A 40 2.17 9.02 14.20
C PRO A 40 2.95 8.20 15.22
N VAL A 41 4.16 7.69 14.91
CA VAL A 41 5.01 7.03 15.92
C VAL A 41 5.46 8.02 17.00
N LEU A 42 5.85 9.24 16.62
CA LEU A 42 6.36 10.24 17.56
C LEU A 42 5.27 10.85 18.48
N ALA A 43 3.99 10.58 18.21
CA ALA A 43 2.92 10.93 19.15
C ALA A 43 3.04 10.20 20.49
N ASN A 44 3.69 9.03 20.54
CA ASN A 44 3.96 8.34 21.80
C ASN A 44 4.88 9.15 22.74
N LEU A 45 5.61 10.14 22.22
CA LEU A 45 6.56 10.94 23.01
C LEU A 45 6.07 12.37 23.26
N GLY A 46 5.44 12.99 22.26
CA GLY A 46 5.06 14.41 22.32
C GLY A 46 3.66 14.72 21.81
N GLY A 47 2.78 13.71 21.72
CA GLY A 47 1.38 13.90 21.35
C GLY A 47 1.16 14.50 19.96
N SER A 48 0.01 15.14 19.75
CA SER A 48 -0.31 15.80 18.48
C SER A 48 0.69 16.89 18.10
N SER A 49 1.27 17.58 19.09
CA SER A 49 2.23 18.68 18.86
C SER A 49 3.49 18.18 18.15
N LEU A 50 4.16 17.15 18.69
CA LEU A 50 5.38 16.60 18.08
C LEU A 50 5.06 15.92 16.74
N SER A 51 3.96 15.17 16.66
CA SER A 51 3.50 14.57 15.40
C SER A 51 3.24 15.63 14.32
N GLY A 52 2.64 16.76 14.68
CA GLY A 52 2.42 17.90 13.80
C GLY A 52 3.73 18.47 13.24
N GLN A 53 4.71 18.73 14.10
CA GLN A 53 6.03 19.24 13.70
C GLN A 53 6.76 18.29 12.73
N VAL A 54 6.77 16.99 13.04
CA VAL A 54 7.40 15.96 12.20
C VAL A 54 6.70 15.84 10.85
N MET A 55 5.37 15.93 10.85
CA MET A 55 4.59 15.93 9.62
C MET A 55 4.91 17.16 8.77
N ILE A 56 5.00 18.36 9.36
CA ILE A 56 5.38 19.59 8.64
C ILE A 56 6.75 19.43 8.00
N LEU A 57 7.74 18.91 8.73
CA LEU A 57 9.07 18.60 8.17
C LEU A 57 8.95 17.66 6.95
N GLY A 58 8.15 16.60 7.06
CA GLY A 58 7.87 15.72 5.93
C GLY A 58 7.30 16.47 4.72
N ARG A 59 6.35 17.39 4.95
CA ARG A 59 5.73 18.18 3.87
C ARG A 59 6.74 19.04 3.13
N GLU A 60 7.69 19.65 3.82
CA GLU A 60 8.73 20.45 3.17
C GLU A 60 9.55 19.62 2.18
N TYR A 61 9.81 18.34 2.51
CA TYR A 61 10.57 17.46 1.63
C TYR A 61 9.77 16.93 0.42
N TYR A 62 8.51 16.52 0.60
CA TYR A 62 7.77 15.83 -0.46
C TYR A 62 6.50 16.52 -0.98
N GLN A 63 6.01 17.61 -0.37
CA GLN A 63 4.85 18.37 -0.86
C GLN A 63 5.25 19.60 -1.69
N THR A 64 6.34 19.53 -2.44
CA THR A 64 6.66 20.50 -3.50
C THR A 64 5.95 20.11 -4.80
N PRO A 65 5.73 21.04 -5.76
CA PRO A 65 5.13 20.71 -7.06
C PRO A 65 5.84 19.55 -7.77
N PHE A 66 7.17 19.47 -7.60
CA PHE A 66 7.97 18.36 -8.11
C PHE A 66 7.89 17.11 -7.21
N GLY A 67 8.11 17.26 -5.91
CA GLY A 67 8.17 16.15 -4.95
C GLY A 67 6.87 15.36 -4.89
N GLU A 68 5.73 16.04 -4.85
CA GLU A 68 4.44 15.37 -4.74
C GLU A 68 4.12 14.57 -5.99
N ALA A 69 4.35 15.18 -7.17
CA ALA A 69 4.09 14.55 -8.45
C ALA A 69 5.02 13.37 -8.71
N PHE A 70 6.33 13.53 -8.49
CA PHE A 70 7.34 12.57 -8.96
C PHE A 70 7.91 11.65 -7.88
N LEU A 71 7.86 12.03 -6.60
CA LEU A 71 8.38 11.21 -5.50
C LEU A 71 7.29 10.47 -4.72
N VAL A 72 6.04 10.94 -4.78
CA VAL A 72 4.91 10.33 -4.07
C VAL A 72 3.88 9.75 -5.04
N LEU A 73 3.18 10.58 -5.80
CA LEU A 73 2.06 10.15 -6.64
C LEU A 73 2.52 9.34 -7.85
N GLY A 74 3.59 9.76 -8.53
CA GLY A 74 4.16 9.07 -9.68
C GLY A 74 4.55 7.62 -9.37
N PRO A 75 5.40 7.35 -8.37
CA PRO A 75 5.76 5.99 -7.99
C PRO A 75 4.54 5.14 -7.61
N MET A 76 3.58 5.72 -6.88
CA MET A 76 2.38 5.01 -6.44
C MET A 76 1.43 4.66 -7.60
N ALA A 77 1.28 5.57 -8.56
CA ALA A 77 0.54 5.33 -9.80
C ALA A 77 1.26 4.28 -10.66
N LEU A 78 2.56 4.43 -10.91
CA LEU A 78 3.35 3.47 -11.69
C LEU A 78 3.31 2.07 -11.07
N HIS A 79 3.42 1.96 -9.74
CA HIS A 79 3.38 0.69 -9.03
C HIS A 79 2.02 0.01 -9.15
N SER A 80 0.94 0.73 -8.85
CA SER A 80 -0.43 0.20 -8.87
C SER A 80 -0.88 -0.14 -10.29
N LEU A 81 -0.69 0.77 -11.25
CA LEU A 81 -1.08 0.59 -12.65
C LEU A 81 -0.30 -0.54 -13.32
N SER A 82 1.00 -0.66 -13.07
CA SER A 82 1.78 -1.79 -13.60
C SER A 82 1.33 -3.12 -13.02
N GLY A 83 0.94 -3.16 -11.74
CA GLY A 83 0.34 -4.32 -11.10
C GLY A 83 -1.00 -4.72 -11.71
N VAL A 84 -1.89 -3.75 -11.98
CA VAL A 84 -3.19 -3.99 -12.63
C VAL A 84 -2.98 -4.45 -14.08
N ALA A 85 -2.15 -3.74 -14.85
CA ALA A 85 -1.84 -4.05 -16.24
C ALA A 85 -1.26 -5.46 -16.40
N LYS A 86 -0.39 -5.91 -15.48
CA LYS A 86 0.13 -7.29 -15.49
C LYS A 86 -0.99 -8.33 -15.36
N ARG A 87 -1.97 -8.08 -14.48
CA ARG A 87 -3.07 -9.01 -14.26
C ARG A 87 -4.06 -9.02 -15.42
N LEU A 88 -4.32 -7.86 -16.02
CA LEU A 88 -5.10 -7.76 -17.26
C LEU A 88 -4.41 -8.51 -18.40
N LEU A 89 -3.10 -8.31 -18.56
CA LEU A 89 -2.29 -9.02 -19.56
C LEU A 89 -2.31 -10.54 -19.32
N ASP A 90 -2.15 -11.00 -18.08
CA ASP A 90 -2.22 -12.42 -17.72
C ASP A 90 -3.66 -12.99 -17.88
N THR A 91 -4.71 -12.14 -17.87
CA THR A 91 -6.11 -12.55 -18.09
C THR A 91 -6.46 -12.63 -19.58
N ILE A 92 -6.04 -11.65 -20.37
CA ILE A 92 -6.27 -11.57 -21.82
C ILE A 92 -5.40 -12.60 -22.55
N PHE A 93 -4.16 -12.76 -22.10
CA PHE A 93 -3.20 -13.73 -22.61
C PHE A 93 -2.86 -14.69 -21.46
N PRO A 94 -3.70 -15.70 -21.19
CA PRO A 94 -3.38 -16.68 -20.17
C PRO A 94 -2.08 -17.41 -20.54
N PRO A 95 -1.18 -17.67 -19.57
CA PRO A 95 -0.07 -18.55 -19.81
C PRO A 95 -0.65 -19.94 -20.08
N THR A 96 -0.60 -20.39 -21.32
CA THR A 96 -0.86 -21.78 -21.67
C THR A 96 0.09 -22.61 -20.84
N ALA A 97 -0.45 -23.35 -19.87
CA ALA A 97 0.34 -24.16 -18.95
C ALA A 97 1.27 -25.04 -19.78
N SER A 98 2.58 -24.80 -19.67
CA SER A 98 3.57 -25.77 -20.13
C SER A 98 3.23 -27.08 -19.44
N MET A 99 2.77 -28.07 -20.20
CA MET A 99 2.78 -29.44 -19.71
C MET A 99 4.21 -29.71 -19.24
N PRO A 100 4.41 -30.25 -18.03
CA PRO A 100 5.74 -30.61 -17.60
C PRO A 100 6.32 -31.57 -18.63
N ALA A 101 7.52 -31.27 -19.14
CA ALA A 101 8.22 -32.11 -20.13
C ALA A 101 8.43 -33.57 -19.66
N SER A 102 8.11 -33.88 -18.40
CA SER A 102 8.01 -35.23 -17.87
C SER A 102 6.89 -36.08 -18.50
N SER A 103 5.96 -35.50 -19.28
CA SER A 103 4.95 -36.27 -20.01
C SER A 103 5.41 -36.76 -21.39
N LEU A 104 6.62 -36.40 -21.83
CA LEU A 104 7.22 -36.92 -23.07
C LEU A 104 8.10 -38.15 -22.84
N VAL A 105 8.24 -38.60 -21.58
CA VAL A 105 8.89 -39.88 -21.27
C VAL A 105 7.81 -40.96 -21.25
N GLU A 106 7.76 -41.66 -22.37
CA GLU A 106 7.18 -42.97 -22.67
C GLU A 106 6.74 -43.80 -21.44
N GLY A 107 5.43 -44.07 -21.34
CA GLY A 107 4.89 -45.16 -20.51
C GLY A 107 3.92 -44.83 -19.37
N GLN A 108 3.49 -43.58 -19.17
CA GLN A 108 2.57 -43.25 -18.07
C GLN A 108 1.09 -43.34 -18.47
N LYS A 109 0.40 -44.33 -17.89
CA LYS A 109 -1.04 -44.63 -17.95
C LYS A 109 -1.94 -43.39 -18.01
N ASN A 110 -3.02 -43.51 -18.79
CA ASN A 110 -4.16 -42.61 -18.99
C ASN A 110 -4.78 -42.04 -17.69
N GLU A 111 -4.07 -41.23 -16.92
CA GLU A 111 -4.70 -40.37 -15.91
C GLU A 111 -5.28 -39.13 -16.61
N PRO A 112 -6.56 -38.79 -16.37
CA PRO A 112 -7.15 -37.58 -16.93
C PRO A 112 -6.34 -36.36 -16.49
N PRO A 113 -6.18 -35.33 -17.35
CA PRO A 113 -5.41 -34.15 -17.02
C PRO A 113 -5.93 -33.54 -15.72
N LYS A 114 -5.11 -33.60 -14.65
CA LYS A 114 -5.43 -32.99 -13.36
C LYS A 114 -5.73 -31.52 -13.61
N LYS A 115 -7.03 -31.16 -13.56
CA LYS A 115 -7.50 -29.78 -13.73
C LYS A 115 -6.61 -28.88 -12.89
N ALA A 116 -5.91 -27.95 -13.54
CA ALA A 116 -5.08 -26.98 -12.85
C ALA A 116 -5.94 -26.29 -11.78
N LYS A 117 -5.72 -26.64 -10.50
CA LYS A 117 -6.47 -26.07 -9.38
C LYS A 117 -6.34 -24.54 -9.49
N ARG A 118 -7.48 -23.85 -9.59
CA ARG A 118 -7.51 -22.37 -9.56
C ARG A 118 -6.73 -21.92 -8.33
N ARG A 119 -5.54 -21.38 -8.58
CA ARG A 119 -4.62 -20.96 -7.53
C ARG A 119 -5.25 -19.72 -6.90
N TRP A 120 -5.59 -19.80 -5.62
CA TRP A 120 -6.08 -18.65 -4.86
C TRP A 120 -5.15 -17.44 -5.08
N PRO A 121 -5.70 -16.22 -5.18
CA PRO A 121 -4.88 -15.03 -5.32
C PRO A 121 -3.87 -14.95 -4.18
N SER A 122 -2.63 -14.58 -4.49
CA SER A 122 -1.59 -14.41 -3.48
C SER A 122 -1.98 -13.32 -2.47
N LEU A 123 -1.46 -13.38 -1.23
CA LEU A 123 -1.69 -12.30 -0.26
C LEU A 123 -1.31 -10.93 -0.83
N LEU A 124 -0.20 -10.85 -1.56
CA LEU A 124 0.22 -9.63 -2.26
C LEU A 124 -0.88 -9.07 -3.20
N THR A 125 -1.63 -9.95 -3.87
CA THR A 125 -2.74 -9.56 -4.74
C THR A 125 -3.99 -9.23 -3.93
N LEU A 126 -4.31 -10.02 -2.92
CA LEU A 126 -5.47 -9.81 -2.06
C LEU A 126 -5.39 -8.48 -1.31
N THR A 127 -4.21 -8.07 -0.87
CA THR A 127 -4.04 -6.77 -0.19
C THR A 127 -4.02 -5.60 -1.15
N ALA A 128 -3.58 -5.77 -2.40
CA ALA A 128 -3.49 -4.68 -3.37
C ALA A 128 -4.84 -4.06 -3.72
N TYR A 129 -5.87 -4.89 -3.91
CA TYR A 129 -7.19 -4.42 -4.34
C TYR A 129 -7.87 -3.49 -3.33
N PRO A 130 -8.02 -3.84 -2.05
CA PRO A 130 -8.59 -2.93 -1.06
C PRO A 130 -7.68 -1.75 -0.74
N LEU A 131 -6.35 -1.87 -0.93
CA LEU A 131 -5.44 -0.75 -0.74
C LEU A 131 -5.70 0.42 -1.69
N ILE A 132 -6.11 0.17 -2.93
CA ILE A 132 -6.39 1.23 -3.91
C ILE A 132 -7.47 2.19 -3.38
N PRO A 133 -8.72 1.77 -3.09
CA PRO A 133 -9.75 2.67 -2.59
C PRO A 133 -9.43 3.22 -1.18
N LEU A 134 -8.81 2.44 -0.29
CA LEU A 134 -8.42 2.94 1.04
C LEU A 134 -7.38 4.05 0.96
N PHE A 135 -6.37 3.88 0.10
CA PHE A 135 -5.38 4.91 -0.18
C PHE A 135 -6.02 6.14 -0.82
N THR A 136 -6.88 5.95 -1.84
CA THR A 136 -7.59 7.06 -2.48
C THR A 136 -8.43 7.85 -1.47
N LEU A 137 -9.17 7.17 -0.60
CA LEU A 137 -9.96 7.82 0.45
C LEU A 137 -9.07 8.58 1.43
N HIS A 138 -7.95 7.98 1.88
CA HIS A 138 -6.97 8.65 2.74
C HIS A 138 -6.38 9.90 2.05
N PHE A 139 -5.96 9.78 0.80
CA PHE A 139 -5.42 10.88 0.02
C PHE A 139 -6.43 12.02 -0.18
N ILE A 140 -7.67 11.71 -0.56
CA ILE A 140 -8.72 12.71 -0.77
C ILE A 140 -9.04 13.44 0.54
N THR A 141 -9.09 12.71 1.66
CA THR A 141 -9.40 13.28 2.99
C THR A 141 -8.30 14.22 3.49
N HIS A 142 -7.03 13.84 3.35
CA HIS A 142 -5.91 14.56 3.95
C HIS A 142 -5.15 15.48 2.98
N ARG A 143 -5.40 15.38 1.66
CA ARG A 143 -4.69 16.17 0.65
C ARG A 143 -5.60 16.65 -0.47
N GLY A 144 -6.37 15.77 -1.10
CA GLY A 144 -7.15 16.09 -2.29
C GLY A 144 -8.19 17.20 -2.09
N ILE A 145 -9.15 17.00 -1.18
CA ILE A 145 -10.15 18.04 -0.88
C ILE A 145 -9.49 19.28 -0.27
N PRO A 146 -8.62 19.17 0.75
CA PRO A 146 -7.95 20.33 1.35
C PRO A 146 -7.07 21.16 0.39
N ALA A 147 -6.61 20.59 -0.72
CA ALA A 147 -5.85 21.32 -1.74
C ALA A 147 -6.75 21.97 -2.80
N SER A 148 -8.06 21.67 -2.82
CA SER A 148 -8.97 22.19 -3.82
C SER A 148 -9.30 23.67 -3.60
N PRO A 149 -9.50 24.48 -4.67
CA PRO A 149 -9.85 25.90 -4.54
C PRO A 149 -11.17 26.16 -3.80
N ALA A 150 -12.08 25.19 -3.82
CA ALA A 150 -13.38 25.27 -3.15
C ALA A 150 -13.33 24.80 -1.68
N SER A 151 -12.15 24.36 -1.22
CA SER A 151 -11.99 23.85 0.14
C SER A 151 -12.14 24.98 1.16
N PRO A 152 -12.84 24.74 2.28
CA PRO A 152 -12.84 25.68 3.39
C PRO A 152 -11.48 25.73 4.10
N LEU A 153 -10.55 24.81 3.83
CA LEU A 153 -9.19 24.72 4.40
C LEU A 153 -8.14 24.69 3.30
N HIS A 154 -7.00 25.34 3.53
CA HIS A 154 -5.80 25.11 2.75
C HIS A 154 -5.06 23.88 3.27
N SER A 155 -4.46 23.11 2.36
CA SER A 155 -3.66 21.94 2.72
C SER A 155 -2.50 22.23 3.68
N SER A 156 -1.98 23.46 3.71
CA SER A 156 -0.95 23.91 4.65
C SER A 156 -1.46 24.06 6.09
N GLU A 157 -2.77 24.31 6.27
CA GLU A 157 -3.40 24.48 7.59
C GLU A 157 -3.73 23.15 8.27
N LEU A 158 -3.61 22.02 7.56
CA LEU A 158 -3.84 20.72 8.14
C LEU A 158 -2.69 20.30 9.04
N ASP A 159 -3.00 19.78 10.21
CA ASP A 159 -2.04 19.15 11.10
C ASP A 159 -2.65 17.95 11.83
N PHE A 160 -2.01 17.50 12.91
CA PHE A 160 -2.56 16.40 13.71
C PHE A 160 -3.78 16.80 14.55
N GLU A 161 -4.14 18.09 14.65
CA GLU A 161 -5.42 18.49 15.23
C GLU A 161 -6.60 18.11 14.32
N PHE A 162 -6.42 18.17 13.00
CA PHE A 162 -7.41 17.63 12.06
C PHE A 162 -7.58 16.11 12.21
N VAL A 163 -6.46 15.40 12.35
CA VAL A 163 -6.46 13.94 12.57
C VAL A 163 -7.13 13.58 13.89
N LYS A 164 -6.80 14.31 14.97
CA LYS A 164 -7.42 14.19 16.29
C LYS A 164 -8.93 14.42 16.23
N PHE A 165 -9.35 15.53 15.62
CA PHE A 165 -10.76 15.85 15.44
C PHE A 165 -11.50 14.73 14.71
N HIS A 166 -10.92 14.21 13.62
CA HIS A 166 -11.51 13.12 12.87
C HIS A 166 -11.64 11.83 13.71
N LEU A 167 -10.59 11.44 14.44
CA LEU A 167 -10.62 10.28 15.34
C LEU A 167 -11.66 10.40 16.46
N GLN A 168 -11.95 11.62 16.92
CA GLN A 168 -12.92 11.85 17.99
C GLN A 168 -14.36 11.96 17.47
N HIS A 169 -14.54 12.54 16.28
CA HIS A 169 -15.85 12.76 15.70
C HIS A 169 -16.40 11.51 14.99
N TYR A 170 -15.53 10.72 14.32
CA TYR A 170 -15.92 9.47 13.64
C TYR A 170 -15.12 8.25 14.12
N PRO A 171 -15.04 7.96 15.43
CA PRO A 171 -14.05 7.05 16.00
C PRO A 171 -14.03 5.66 15.36
N LYS A 172 -15.20 5.02 15.25
CA LYS A 172 -15.29 3.66 14.68
C LYS A 172 -14.80 3.62 13.23
N LEU A 173 -15.22 4.60 12.43
CA LEU A 173 -14.89 4.67 11.01
C LEU A 173 -13.42 5.02 10.81
N SER A 174 -12.90 6.02 11.52
CA SER A 174 -11.50 6.43 11.43
C SER A 174 -10.56 5.29 11.84
N TRP A 175 -10.85 4.59 12.94
CA TRP A 175 -10.07 3.42 13.38
C TRP A 175 -10.14 2.28 12.38
N PHE A 176 -11.32 1.98 11.84
CA PHE A 176 -11.47 0.93 10.84
C PHE A 176 -10.69 1.24 9.55
N LEU A 177 -10.87 2.44 8.98
CA LEU A 177 -10.22 2.84 7.72
C LEU A 177 -8.70 2.93 7.89
N TYR A 178 -8.23 3.60 8.94
CA TYR A 178 -6.80 3.76 9.20
C TYR A 178 -6.14 2.43 9.54
N GLY A 179 -6.74 1.65 10.44
CA GLY A 179 -6.22 0.33 10.83
C GLY A 179 -6.15 -0.62 9.64
N SER A 180 -7.18 -0.63 8.78
CA SER A 180 -7.20 -1.44 7.55
C SER A 180 -6.12 -1.00 6.57
N LEU A 181 -6.00 0.31 6.30
CA LEU A 181 -4.98 0.86 5.42
C LEU A 181 -3.57 0.51 5.91
N LEU A 182 -3.29 0.71 7.19
CA LEU A 182 -1.99 0.40 7.81
C LEU A 182 -1.67 -1.10 7.72
N ALA A 183 -2.58 -1.95 8.17
CA ALA A 183 -2.36 -3.40 8.19
C ALA A 183 -2.15 -3.96 6.78
N LEU A 184 -3.00 -3.58 5.82
CA LEU A 184 -2.88 -4.04 4.44
C LEU A 184 -1.60 -3.53 3.79
N THR A 185 -1.20 -2.28 4.05
CA THR A 185 0.03 -1.68 3.51
C THR A 185 1.25 -2.45 4.01
N LEU A 186 1.32 -2.75 5.31
CA LEU A 186 2.43 -3.51 5.87
C LEU A 186 2.47 -4.94 5.34
N ILE A 187 1.34 -5.64 5.29
CA ILE A 187 1.28 -7.01 4.74
C ILE A 187 1.71 -7.00 3.26
N HIS A 188 1.22 -6.03 2.47
CA HIS A 188 1.59 -5.86 1.06
C HIS A 188 3.09 -5.59 0.90
N GLY A 189 3.62 -4.64 1.67
CA GLY A 189 5.03 -4.27 1.65
C GLY A 189 5.95 -5.43 2.01
N VAL A 190 5.61 -6.21 3.04
CA VAL A 190 6.41 -7.37 3.47
C VAL A 190 6.42 -8.48 2.43
N GLU A 191 5.26 -8.84 1.89
CA GLU A 191 5.19 -9.86 0.84
C GLU A 191 5.92 -9.38 -0.44
N GLY A 192 5.77 -8.09 -0.78
CA GLY A 192 6.43 -7.45 -1.92
C GLY A 192 7.95 -7.43 -1.77
N ALA A 193 8.45 -7.06 -0.59
CA ALA A 193 9.87 -7.04 -0.27
C ALA A 193 10.50 -8.43 -0.45
N VAL A 194 9.82 -9.50 -0.03
CA VAL A 194 10.31 -10.88 -0.24
C VAL A 194 10.36 -11.24 -1.73
N VAL A 195 9.38 -10.81 -2.53
CA VAL A 195 9.37 -11.03 -3.98
C VAL A 195 10.54 -10.31 -4.67
N VAL A 196 10.75 -9.03 -4.35
CA VAL A 196 11.86 -8.23 -4.87
C VAL A 196 13.20 -8.86 -4.44
N TRP A 197 13.32 -9.22 -3.16
CA TRP A 197 14.51 -9.86 -2.62
C TRP A 197 14.90 -11.13 -3.36
N ASN A 198 13.95 -12.07 -3.47
CA ASN A 198 14.18 -13.36 -4.11
C ASN A 198 14.46 -13.24 -5.61
N ARG A 199 14.11 -12.10 -6.23
CA ARG A 199 14.41 -11.84 -7.63
C ARG A 199 15.81 -11.27 -7.83
N TYR A 200 16.27 -10.33 -7.00
CA TYR A 200 17.50 -9.58 -7.27
C TYR A 200 18.70 -10.00 -6.42
N TYR A 201 18.48 -10.52 -5.21
CA TYR A 201 19.55 -10.87 -4.28
C TYR A 201 19.69 -12.36 -3.91
N PRO A 202 19.12 -13.34 -4.66
CA PRO A 202 19.11 -14.73 -4.20
C PRO A 202 20.51 -15.38 -4.16
N SER A 203 21.45 -14.90 -4.96
CA SER A 203 22.81 -15.44 -5.05
C SER A 203 23.74 -14.92 -3.95
N VAL A 204 23.49 -13.71 -3.44
CA VAL A 204 24.38 -13.06 -2.46
C VAL A 204 23.93 -13.37 -1.03
N LEU A 205 22.62 -13.34 -0.77
CA LEU A 205 22.08 -13.40 0.60
C LEU A 205 21.11 -14.57 0.81
N GLY A 206 20.96 -15.44 -0.19
CA GLY A 206 20.04 -16.56 -0.14
C GLY A 206 18.57 -16.16 -0.35
N ARG A 207 17.72 -17.18 -0.59
CA ARG A 207 16.28 -16.99 -0.79
C ARG A 207 15.52 -16.98 0.53
N LEU A 208 14.65 -16.00 0.70
CA LEU A 208 13.72 -15.91 1.82
C LEU A 208 12.54 -16.86 1.62
N LYS A 209 12.25 -17.67 2.65
CA LYS A 209 11.12 -18.62 2.65
C LYS A 209 9.78 -17.86 2.65
N GLN A 210 8.92 -18.13 1.67
CA GLN A 210 7.60 -17.50 1.50
C GLN A 210 6.43 -18.26 2.15
N SER A 211 6.68 -19.34 2.88
CA SER A 211 5.62 -20.20 3.44
C SER A 211 5.89 -20.62 4.89
N GLY A 212 4.85 -21.14 5.54
CA GLY A 212 4.90 -21.71 6.88
C GLY A 212 5.20 -20.67 7.97
N LYS A 213 5.84 -21.13 9.05
CA LYS A 213 6.15 -20.33 10.25
C LYS A 213 6.94 -19.05 9.91
N ALA A 214 7.94 -19.14 9.03
CA ALA A 214 8.79 -18.01 8.67
C ALA A 214 8.02 -16.82 8.09
N LYS A 215 6.97 -17.07 7.30
CA LYS A 215 6.09 -16.02 6.78
C LYS A 215 5.36 -15.30 7.92
N TRP A 216 4.72 -16.07 8.79
CA TRP A 216 3.95 -15.52 9.91
C TRP A 216 4.82 -14.79 10.92
N THR A 217 6.02 -15.29 11.21
CA THR A 217 6.98 -14.61 12.08
C THR A 217 7.35 -13.22 11.55
N ARG A 218 7.62 -13.09 10.24
CA ARG A 218 7.92 -11.78 9.64
C ARG A 218 6.74 -10.83 9.67
N LEU A 219 5.55 -11.32 9.34
CA LEU A 219 4.33 -10.51 9.40
C LEU A 219 4.06 -10.04 10.84
N ALA A 220 4.18 -10.93 11.82
CA ALA A 220 4.03 -10.59 13.23
C ALA A 220 5.08 -9.56 13.67
N ALA A 221 6.35 -9.75 13.30
CA ALA A 221 7.42 -8.81 13.61
C ALA A 221 7.13 -7.41 13.04
N MET A 222 6.61 -7.32 11.82
CA MET A 222 6.29 -6.03 11.19
C MET A 222 5.02 -5.39 11.76
N LEU A 223 4.00 -6.18 12.07
CA LEU A 223 2.80 -5.66 12.72
C LEU A 223 3.10 -5.17 14.14
N VAL A 224 3.91 -5.91 14.90
CA VAL A 224 4.31 -5.47 16.25
C VAL A 224 5.29 -4.31 16.20
N GLY A 225 6.34 -4.41 15.39
CA GLY A 225 7.43 -3.43 15.35
C GLY A 225 7.09 -2.12 14.65
N VAL A 226 6.17 -2.12 13.69
CA VAL A 226 5.76 -0.91 12.96
C VAL A 226 4.33 -0.51 13.30
N ALA A 227 3.35 -1.40 13.10
CA ALA A 227 1.95 -1.02 13.38
C ALA A 227 1.69 -0.79 14.88
N GLY A 228 2.38 -1.49 15.78
CA GLY A 228 2.26 -1.29 17.23
C GLY A 228 2.51 0.16 17.64
N PRO A 229 3.74 0.71 17.44
CA PRO A 229 4.05 2.11 17.75
C PRO A 229 3.15 3.12 17.03
N VAL A 230 2.77 2.85 15.78
CA VAL A 230 1.88 3.73 15.02
C VAL A 230 0.48 3.76 15.66
N VAL A 231 -0.12 2.60 15.94
CA VAL A 231 -1.44 2.47 16.54
C VAL A 231 -1.46 3.05 17.96
N SER A 232 -0.43 2.81 18.76
CA SER A 232 -0.33 3.40 20.10
C SER A 232 -0.21 4.92 20.05
N GLY A 233 0.54 5.47 19.09
CA GLY A 233 0.63 6.92 18.91
C GLY A 233 -0.70 7.53 18.48
N MET A 234 -1.41 6.91 17.53
CA MET A 234 -2.77 7.35 17.15
C MET A 234 -3.75 7.25 18.31
N TRP A 235 -3.60 6.24 19.18
CA TRP A 235 -4.39 6.12 20.39
C TRP A 235 -4.11 7.28 21.36
N MET A 236 -2.85 7.65 21.58
CA MET A 236 -2.48 8.83 22.37
C MET A 236 -3.15 10.10 21.83
N ILE A 237 -3.03 10.37 20.52
CA ILE A 237 -3.65 11.53 19.88
C ILE A 237 -5.16 11.54 20.08
N SER A 238 -5.82 10.38 19.96
CA SER A 238 -7.28 10.28 20.13
C SER A 238 -7.78 10.69 21.51
N ARG A 239 -6.91 10.67 22.53
CA ARG A 239 -7.23 11.00 23.92
C ARG A 239 -6.97 12.46 24.29
N GLU A 240 -6.27 13.20 23.45
CA GLU A 240 -5.95 14.59 23.72
C GLU A 240 -7.15 15.51 23.50
N LEU A 241 -7.21 16.61 24.23
CA LEU A 241 -8.19 17.66 23.94
C LEU A 241 -7.82 18.39 22.64
N PRO A 242 -8.79 18.73 21.78
CA PRO A 242 -8.54 19.60 20.64
C PRO A 242 -8.07 20.98 21.09
N MET A 243 -6.93 21.43 20.55
CA MET A 243 -6.33 22.73 20.86
C MET A 243 -6.50 23.68 19.68
N VAL A 244 -7.73 23.81 19.18
CA VAL A 244 -8.07 24.59 17.99
C VAL A 244 -9.27 25.49 18.24
N PHE A 245 -9.28 26.65 17.59
CA PHE A 245 -10.40 27.59 17.68
C PHE A 245 -11.70 26.97 17.14
N PRO A 246 -12.86 27.34 17.69
CA PRO A 246 -14.16 26.82 17.25
C PRO A 246 -14.42 26.98 15.74
N ASP A 247 -13.96 28.07 15.13
CA ASP A 247 -14.14 28.27 13.68
C ASP A 247 -13.28 27.33 12.83
N MET A 248 -12.12 26.90 13.34
CA MET A 248 -11.31 25.87 12.69
C MET A 248 -12.02 24.50 12.74
N LEU A 249 -12.64 24.16 13.87
CA LEU A 249 -13.45 22.93 14.00
C LEU A 249 -14.58 22.88 12.97
N LYS A 250 -15.30 24.00 12.76
CA LYS A 250 -16.34 24.10 11.72
C LYS A 250 -15.78 23.89 10.30
N ARG A 251 -14.53 24.28 10.05
CA ARG A 251 -13.86 24.05 8.76
C ARG A 251 -13.46 22.58 8.62
N PHE A 252 -12.96 21.95 9.68
CA PHE A 252 -12.67 20.51 9.73
C PHE A 252 -13.92 19.68 9.44
N GLU A 253 -15.02 19.98 10.12
CA GLU A 253 -16.31 19.33 9.92
C GLU A 253 -16.81 19.45 8.48
N ARG A 254 -16.69 20.64 7.88
CA ARG A 254 -17.07 20.85 6.47
C ARG A 254 -16.27 19.96 5.52
N VAL A 255 -14.94 19.85 5.69
CA VAL A 255 -14.12 18.95 4.87
C VAL A 255 -14.55 17.49 5.03
N LEU A 256 -14.71 17.02 6.27
CA LEU A 256 -15.13 15.64 6.52
C LEU A 256 -16.55 15.36 6.00
N SER A 257 -17.44 16.34 6.06
CA SER A 257 -18.80 16.21 5.52
C SER A 257 -18.80 16.00 4.00
N ILE A 258 -17.86 16.59 3.26
CA ILE A 258 -17.72 16.35 1.81
C ILE A 258 -17.27 14.90 1.56
N VAL A 259 -16.34 14.39 2.38
CA VAL A 259 -15.82 13.02 2.26
C VAL A 259 -16.92 11.98 2.54
N TYR A 260 -17.72 12.19 3.59
CA TYR A 260 -18.65 11.17 4.11
C TYR A 260 -20.10 11.33 3.68
N ARG A 261 -20.45 12.37 2.92
CA ARG A 261 -21.79 12.53 2.32
C ARG A 261 -21.92 11.93 0.91
N VAL A 262 -20.83 11.37 0.38
CA VAL A 262 -20.80 10.61 -0.88
C VAL A 262 -21.07 9.13 -0.59
#